data_AF-A0A957E4B5-F1
#
_entry.id   AF-A0A957E4B5-F1
#
_cell.length_a   1.000
_cell.length_b   1.000
_cell.length_c   1.000
_cell.angle_alpha   90.00
_cell.angle_beta   90.00
_cell.angle_gamma   90.00
#
_symmetry.space_group_name_H-M   'P 1'
#
loop_
_entity.id
_entity.type
_entity.pdbx_description
1 polymer ?
#
loop_
_entity_poly.entity_id
_entity_poly.type
_entity_poly.pdbx_seq_one_letter_code
_entity_poly.pdbx_strand_id
1 'polypeptide(L)'
;MKKMIVLLVLVASLLLVISVASAAPISYDSGFQVQNLSSNTADVTINFYDQSGTIVYSITDDTIAGNDSKTYFPLPDGVGSGFNGSVVISSGEPVASIANVLGDGFEFGASYGGFEGGADVINLPLIMKGNAGQYDTWFNVQNAGAADVNVNVAYAGTTCTENFAGLKPGAAHTFNQATNSCLPSPYVGAALVTASGGGSIVATVIETGNETLFAYNGFNSGSEKPVMPLAQFNNVGYHTGIQIQNTGGSSTNVTVSYTPAAGSPGTACTETQTVAAGNSGTFGLFAFSLTNPVGSNTCVFGERFIGSASVTANSAGHDLVAIVNQTNFTNYGSSYGGFSVADATSSVTMPLIMDRNAGFYTGFNVMNVGTSATTVNCTFSNDSYTVNKSVPAGGALNDLQLNKMSTVPYVGAGVCNASGGGSIIAVVNELGNSTSADLLFTYEGFNQ
;
A
#
# COMPACT_ATOMS: atom_id res chain seq x y z
N MET A 1 -66.46 3.20 19.28
CA MET A 1 -65.99 2.42 20.44
C MET A 1 -65.64 1.00 20.00
N LYS A 2 -64.36 0.67 19.82
CA LYS A 2 -63.87 -0.72 19.78
C LYS A 2 -62.39 -0.73 20.16
N LYS A 3 -62.04 -1.77 20.92
CA LYS A 3 -61.02 -1.82 21.96
C LYS A 3 -59.59 -1.89 21.42
N MET A 4 -58.70 -1.25 22.16
CA MET A 4 -57.24 -1.36 22.10
C MET A 4 -56.83 -2.74 22.62
N ILE A 5 -56.02 -3.47 21.85
CA ILE A 5 -55.30 -4.68 22.30
C ILE A 5 -53.82 -4.40 22.10
N VAL A 6 -53.12 -4.16 23.21
CA VAL A 6 -51.66 -4.10 23.29
C VAL A 6 -51.18 -5.53 23.41
N LEU A 7 -50.47 -6.02 22.40
CA LEU A 7 -49.80 -7.32 22.43
C LEU A 7 -48.38 -7.11 22.95
N LEU A 8 -48.14 -7.49 24.21
CA LEU A 8 -46.79 -7.68 24.76
C LEU A 8 -46.17 -8.90 24.08
N VAL A 9 -45.15 -8.70 23.24
CA VAL A 9 -44.29 -9.80 22.76
C VAL A 9 -43.02 -9.79 23.61
N LEU A 10 -42.96 -10.77 24.51
CA LEU A 10 -41.79 -11.11 25.30
C LEU A 10 -40.80 -11.83 24.35
N VAL A 11 -39.80 -11.12 23.84
CA VAL A 11 -38.71 -11.74 23.07
C VAL A 11 -37.68 -12.28 24.05
N ALA A 12 -37.74 -13.58 24.30
CA ALA A 12 -36.68 -14.32 24.97
C ALA A 12 -35.45 -14.37 24.04
N SER A 13 -34.39 -13.66 24.42
CA SER A 13 -33.09 -13.66 23.76
C SER A 13 -32.41 -15.01 23.93
N LEU A 14 -32.46 -15.85 22.90
CA LEU A 14 -31.59 -17.01 22.76
C LEU A 14 -30.19 -16.49 22.41
N LEU A 15 -29.30 -16.43 23.41
CA LEU A 15 -27.87 -16.20 23.21
C LEU A 15 -27.28 -17.41 22.48
N LEU A 16 -27.20 -17.33 21.16
CA LEU A 16 -26.31 -18.17 20.35
C LEU A 16 -24.87 -17.72 20.66
N VAL A 17 -24.19 -18.50 21.49
CA VAL A 17 -22.74 -18.43 21.62
C VAL A 17 -22.15 -19.02 20.33
N ILE A 18 -22.01 -18.18 19.31
CA ILE A 18 -21.16 -18.51 18.16
C ILE A 18 -19.72 -18.50 18.69
N SER A 19 -19.16 -19.69 18.86
CA SER A 19 -17.72 -19.85 19.03
C SER A 19 -17.05 -19.33 17.77
N VAL A 20 -16.45 -18.14 17.85
CA VAL A 20 -15.43 -17.70 16.90
C VAL A 20 -14.27 -18.68 17.04
N ALA A 21 -14.19 -19.64 16.11
CA ALA A 21 -12.96 -20.40 15.93
C ALA A 21 -11.88 -19.40 15.54
N SER A 22 -10.84 -19.26 16.36
CA SER A 22 -9.63 -18.53 15.97
C SER A 22 -9.10 -19.18 14.70
N ALA A 23 -8.95 -18.41 13.62
CA ALA A 23 -8.22 -18.87 12.44
C ALA A 23 -6.80 -19.32 12.88
N ALA A 24 -6.25 -20.33 12.21
CA ALA A 24 -4.86 -20.70 12.41
C ALA A 24 -3.97 -19.51 12.01
N PRO A 25 -2.83 -19.29 12.70
CA PRO A 25 -1.90 -18.23 12.31
C PRO A 25 -1.33 -18.52 10.92
N ILE A 26 -1.35 -17.52 10.04
CA ILE A 26 -0.75 -17.57 8.70
C ILE A 26 0.77 -17.79 8.83
N SER A 27 1.31 -18.71 8.03
CA SER A 27 2.74 -18.85 7.81
C SER A 27 3.19 -17.91 6.70
N TYR A 28 4.32 -17.21 6.88
CA TYR A 28 4.80 -16.23 5.91
C TYR A 28 6.12 -16.66 5.27
N ASP A 29 6.20 -16.50 3.97
CA ASP A 29 7.43 -16.50 3.17
C ASP A 29 7.61 -15.12 2.52
N SER A 30 8.85 -14.72 2.27
CA SER A 30 9.12 -13.46 1.56
C SER A 30 10.24 -13.59 0.54
N GLY A 31 10.16 -12.76 -0.47
CA GLY A 31 11.21 -12.53 -1.46
C GLY A 31 11.27 -11.06 -1.80
N PHE A 32 12.33 -10.63 -2.47
CA PHE A 32 12.45 -9.24 -2.90
C PHE A 32 13.15 -9.15 -4.25
N GLN A 33 12.90 -8.06 -4.95
CA GLN A 33 13.57 -7.70 -6.18
C GLN A 33 14.29 -6.38 -5.98
N VAL A 34 15.49 -6.27 -6.56
CA VAL A 34 16.31 -5.06 -6.54
C VAL A 34 16.55 -4.61 -7.98
N GLN A 35 16.23 -3.36 -8.30
CA GLN A 35 16.51 -2.72 -9.58
C GLN A 35 17.68 -1.75 -9.43
N ASN A 36 18.62 -1.80 -10.37
CA ASN A 36 19.62 -0.76 -10.54
C ASN A 36 19.05 0.38 -11.39
N LEU A 37 18.98 1.57 -10.81
CA LEU A 37 18.42 2.76 -11.45
C LEU A 37 19.45 3.52 -12.30
N SER A 38 20.72 3.13 -12.23
CA SER A 38 21.82 3.71 -13.01
C SER A 38 22.08 2.93 -14.30
N SER A 39 22.86 3.53 -15.20
CA SER A 39 23.38 2.84 -16.39
C SER A 39 24.67 2.05 -16.15
N ASN A 40 25.30 2.20 -14.99
CA ASN A 40 26.50 1.46 -14.60
C ASN A 40 26.12 0.13 -13.95
N THR A 41 27.08 -0.79 -13.81
CA THR A 41 26.85 -1.99 -12.98
C THR A 41 26.88 -1.61 -11.50
N ALA A 42 25.88 -2.05 -10.74
CA ALA A 42 25.79 -1.84 -9.30
C ALA A 42 26.39 -3.04 -8.56
N ASP A 43 27.39 -2.81 -7.72
CA ASP A 43 27.84 -3.79 -6.72
C ASP A 43 26.90 -3.72 -5.51
N VAL A 44 26.25 -4.84 -5.16
CA VAL A 44 25.27 -4.89 -4.07
C VAL A 44 25.71 -5.80 -2.92
N THR A 45 25.51 -5.35 -1.69
CA THR A 45 25.65 -6.13 -0.47
C THR A 45 24.31 -6.23 0.23
N ILE A 46 23.90 -7.44 0.60
CA ILE A 46 22.60 -7.70 1.24
C ILE A 46 22.84 -8.39 2.57
N ASN A 47 22.44 -7.75 3.66
CA ASN A 47 22.56 -8.28 5.02
C ASN A 47 21.19 -8.66 5.58
N PHE A 48 21.09 -9.86 6.12
CA PHE A 48 19.90 -10.38 6.80
C PHE A 48 20.12 -10.27 8.30
N TYR A 49 19.32 -9.47 8.99
CA TYR A 49 19.39 -9.28 10.44
C TYR A 49 18.27 -10.05 11.12
N ASP A 50 18.57 -10.77 12.20
CA ASP A 50 17.54 -11.28 13.09
C ASP A 50 16.94 -10.17 13.97
N GLN A 51 15.90 -10.49 14.74
CA GLN A 51 15.28 -9.55 15.69
C GLN A 51 16.22 -9.08 16.82
N SER A 52 17.38 -9.73 17.01
CA SER A 52 18.40 -9.32 17.98
C SER A 52 19.42 -8.33 17.41
N GLY A 53 19.31 -7.98 16.12
CA GLY A 53 20.26 -7.14 15.39
C GLY A 53 21.53 -7.86 14.96
N THR A 54 21.56 -9.18 15.01
CA THR A 54 22.69 -9.98 14.53
C THR A 54 22.53 -10.25 13.05
N ILE A 55 23.59 -10.00 12.25
CA ILE A 55 23.62 -10.43 10.86
C ILE A 55 23.74 -11.96 10.83
N VAL A 56 22.70 -12.64 10.37
CA VAL A 56 22.66 -14.11 10.26
C VAL A 56 23.19 -14.61 8.92
N TYR A 57 23.11 -13.78 7.87
CA TYR A 57 23.63 -14.08 6.54
C TYR A 57 23.94 -12.81 5.76
N SER A 58 24.89 -12.90 4.83
CA SER A 58 25.25 -11.81 3.91
C SER A 58 25.46 -12.33 2.49
N ILE A 59 25.02 -11.56 1.51
CA ILE A 59 25.43 -11.68 0.11
C ILE A 59 26.37 -10.50 -0.16
N THR A 60 27.65 -10.76 -0.49
CA THR A 60 28.69 -9.71 -0.58
C THR A 60 29.28 -9.51 -1.97
N ASP A 61 29.07 -10.44 -2.89
CA ASP A 61 29.73 -10.47 -4.21
C ASP A 61 28.70 -10.57 -5.34
N ASP A 62 27.63 -9.78 -5.24
CA ASP A 62 26.58 -9.76 -6.24
C ASP A 62 26.55 -8.43 -7.00
N THR A 63 26.14 -8.50 -8.27
CA THR A 63 26.08 -7.34 -9.15
C THR A 63 24.77 -7.31 -9.92
N ILE A 64 24.28 -6.10 -10.20
CA ILE A 64 23.09 -5.86 -11.01
C ILE A 64 23.51 -4.97 -12.17
N ALA A 65 23.31 -5.45 -13.40
CA ALA A 65 23.63 -4.67 -14.60
C ALA A 65 22.85 -3.35 -14.64
N GLY A 66 23.37 -2.36 -15.37
CA GLY A 66 22.73 -1.05 -15.48
C GLY A 66 21.33 -1.15 -16.08
N ASN A 67 20.36 -0.48 -15.46
CA ASN A 67 18.94 -0.50 -15.79
C ASN A 67 18.28 -1.90 -15.73
N ASP A 68 18.90 -2.86 -15.06
CA ASP A 68 18.40 -4.22 -14.89
C ASP A 68 17.88 -4.47 -13.47
N SER A 69 17.17 -5.59 -13.26
CA SER A 69 16.69 -6.01 -11.95
C SER A 69 17.03 -7.47 -11.65
N LYS A 70 17.12 -7.80 -10.36
CA LYS A 70 17.41 -9.16 -9.88
C LYS A 70 16.47 -9.56 -8.76
N THR A 71 15.89 -10.76 -8.87
CA THR A 71 14.98 -11.35 -7.87
C THR A 71 15.75 -12.27 -6.92
N TYR A 72 15.47 -12.13 -5.63
CA TYR A 72 15.98 -12.95 -4.53
C TYR A 72 14.82 -13.72 -3.90
N PHE A 73 14.45 -14.84 -4.53
CA PHE A 73 13.41 -15.75 -4.04
C PHE A 73 13.64 -17.18 -4.61
N PRO A 74 13.55 -18.25 -3.80
CA PRO A 74 13.48 -18.21 -2.33
C PRO A 74 14.72 -17.54 -1.73
N LEU A 75 14.66 -17.17 -0.45
CA LEU A 75 15.83 -16.66 0.27
C LEU A 75 16.95 -17.73 0.31
N PRO A 76 18.24 -17.34 0.34
CA PRO A 76 19.34 -18.30 0.39
C PRO A 76 19.26 -19.22 1.61
N ASP A 77 19.63 -20.49 1.44
CA ASP A 77 19.63 -21.50 2.52
C ASP A 77 20.38 -21.04 3.78
N GLY A 78 21.41 -20.20 3.62
CA GLY A 78 22.20 -19.66 4.72
C GLY A 78 21.47 -18.69 5.65
N VAL A 79 20.31 -18.15 5.24
CA VAL A 79 19.44 -17.34 6.12
C VAL A 79 18.78 -18.20 7.21
N GLY A 80 18.55 -19.49 6.90
CA GLY A 80 17.92 -20.46 7.81
C GLY A 80 16.38 -20.40 7.82
N SER A 81 15.76 -21.56 8.05
CA SER A 81 14.30 -21.70 8.14
C SER A 81 13.74 -21.00 9.39
N GLY A 82 12.57 -20.38 9.26
CA GLY A 82 11.92 -19.66 10.36
C GLY A 82 12.51 -18.26 10.61
N PHE A 83 13.24 -17.72 9.64
CA PHE A 83 13.77 -16.36 9.70
C PHE A 83 12.66 -15.34 9.95
N ASN A 84 12.84 -14.55 10.99
CA ASN A 84 12.03 -13.38 11.31
C ASN A 84 12.99 -12.24 11.63
N GLY A 85 12.94 -11.19 10.82
CA GLY A 85 13.96 -10.18 10.84
C GLY A 85 13.79 -9.16 9.72
N SER A 86 14.89 -8.59 9.29
CA SER A 86 14.93 -7.54 8.27
C SER A 86 16.08 -7.75 7.29
N VAL A 87 16.00 -7.03 6.17
CA VAL A 87 17.04 -7.03 5.14
C VAL A 87 17.52 -5.61 4.93
N VAL A 88 18.84 -5.42 4.84
CA VAL A 88 19.45 -4.14 4.47
C VAL A 88 20.25 -4.35 3.19
N ILE A 89 19.91 -3.57 2.16
CA ILE A 89 20.57 -3.58 0.85
C ILE A 89 21.49 -2.35 0.79
N SER A 90 22.77 -2.56 0.51
CA SER A 90 23.75 -1.51 0.24
C SER A 90 24.23 -1.63 -1.20
N SER A 91 24.43 -0.50 -1.87
CA SER A 91 24.82 -0.48 -3.29
C SER A 91 25.80 0.66 -3.58
N GLY A 92 26.71 0.44 -4.52
CA GLY A 92 27.57 1.48 -5.07
C GLY A 92 26.86 2.45 -6.04
N GLU A 93 25.67 2.09 -6.51
CA GLU A 93 24.82 2.87 -7.41
C GLU A 93 23.40 3.00 -6.84
N PRO A 94 22.59 3.98 -7.27
CA PRO A 94 21.19 4.08 -6.87
C PRO A 94 20.39 2.82 -7.22
N VAL A 95 19.68 2.27 -6.24
CA VAL A 95 18.84 1.08 -6.38
C VAL A 95 17.47 1.30 -5.77
N ALA A 96 16.46 0.66 -6.35
CA ALA A 96 15.13 0.52 -5.77
C ALA A 96 14.86 -0.95 -5.46
N SER A 97 14.00 -1.22 -4.48
CA SER A 97 13.58 -2.60 -4.20
C SER A 97 12.09 -2.70 -3.92
N ILE A 98 11.53 -3.85 -4.21
CA ILE A 98 10.20 -4.26 -3.76
C ILE A 98 10.31 -5.60 -3.04
N ALA A 99 9.49 -5.83 -2.03
CA ALA A 99 9.35 -7.11 -1.35
C ALA A 99 7.95 -7.67 -1.59
N ASN A 100 7.87 -8.97 -1.81
CA ASN A 100 6.63 -9.72 -1.90
C ASN A 100 6.56 -10.65 -0.68
N VAL A 101 5.45 -10.60 0.03
CA VAL A 101 5.11 -11.45 1.17
C VAL A 101 4.04 -12.44 0.72
N LEU A 102 4.26 -13.71 1.01
CA LEU A 102 3.37 -14.81 0.69
C LEU A 102 2.86 -15.43 1.98
N GLY A 103 1.55 -15.66 2.07
CA GLY A 103 0.92 -16.41 3.16
C GLY A 103 0.59 -17.84 2.73
N ASP A 104 0.82 -18.79 3.64
CA ASP A 104 0.38 -20.20 3.53
C ASP A 104 0.68 -20.88 2.19
N GLY A 105 1.87 -20.61 1.62
CA GLY A 105 2.30 -21.23 0.38
C GLY A 105 1.57 -20.72 -0.87
N PHE A 106 1.53 -19.38 -1.03
CA PHE A 106 0.83 -18.66 -2.12
C PHE A 106 -0.71 -18.63 -2.01
N GLU A 107 -1.29 -18.94 -0.85
CA GLU A 107 -2.71 -18.67 -0.62
C GLU A 107 -2.99 -17.18 -0.44
N PHE A 108 -1.99 -16.43 0.04
CA PHE A 108 -2.07 -14.98 0.20
C PHE A 108 -0.83 -14.28 -0.36
N GLY A 109 -1.00 -13.02 -0.76
CA GLY A 109 0.05 -12.24 -1.40
C GLY A 109 -0.08 -10.75 -1.08
N ALA A 110 1.03 -10.10 -0.76
CA ALA A 110 1.09 -8.65 -0.65
C ALA A 110 2.49 -8.14 -1.03
N SER A 111 2.60 -6.87 -1.42
CA SER A 111 3.89 -6.27 -1.78
C SER A 111 4.05 -4.88 -1.18
N TYR A 112 5.31 -4.50 -0.94
CA TYR A 112 5.67 -3.16 -0.48
C TYR A 112 7.06 -2.76 -1.00
N GLY A 113 7.32 -1.46 -1.11
CA GLY A 113 8.62 -0.93 -1.54
C GLY A 113 9.70 -0.98 -0.43
N GLY A 114 10.97 -0.93 -0.81
CA GLY A 114 12.07 -0.68 0.11
C GLY A 114 12.09 0.77 0.61
N PHE A 115 12.88 1.02 1.65
CA PHE A 115 13.10 2.36 2.19
C PHE A 115 14.53 2.82 1.88
N GLU A 116 14.67 4.06 1.40
CA GLU A 116 15.99 4.69 1.22
C GLU A 116 16.51 5.34 2.51
N GLY A 117 15.63 5.62 3.47
CA GLY A 117 15.99 6.22 4.74
C GLY A 117 14.85 6.13 5.77
N GLY A 118 15.22 6.23 7.05
CA GLY A 118 14.27 6.27 8.17
C GLY A 118 14.03 7.68 8.71
N ALA A 119 13.11 7.79 9.67
CA ALA A 119 12.82 9.03 10.39
C ALA A 119 12.49 8.75 11.86
N ASP A 120 12.42 9.82 12.65
CA ASP A 120 12.07 9.73 14.08
C ASP A 120 10.57 9.55 14.30
N VAL A 121 9.76 9.88 13.29
CA VAL A 121 8.31 9.86 13.35
C VAL A 121 7.78 9.22 12.06
N ILE A 122 6.95 8.18 12.21
CA ILE A 122 6.31 7.47 11.11
C ILE A 122 4.80 7.44 11.35
N ASN A 123 4.05 7.84 10.33
CA ASN A 123 2.59 7.85 10.32
C ASN A 123 2.07 6.59 9.63
N LEU A 124 1.15 5.88 10.29
CA LEU A 124 0.49 4.69 9.79
C LEU A 124 -1.01 4.98 9.66
N PRO A 125 -1.52 5.33 8.46
CA PRO A 125 -2.90 5.83 8.32
C PRO A 125 -3.97 4.78 8.63
N LEU A 126 -3.64 3.48 8.56
CA LEU A 126 -4.58 2.39 8.81
C LEU A 126 -3.98 1.29 9.69
N ILE A 127 -4.55 1.13 10.87
CA ILE A 127 -4.34 0.03 11.79
C ILE A 127 -5.70 -0.54 12.15
N MET A 128 -5.81 -1.87 12.13
CA MET A 128 -7.04 -2.59 12.41
C MET A 128 -6.88 -3.60 13.54
N LYS A 129 -7.95 -3.74 14.33
CA LYS A 129 -8.15 -4.86 15.25
C LYS A 129 -9.58 -5.36 15.13
N GLY A 130 -9.78 -6.61 14.74
CA GLY A 130 -11.10 -7.22 14.56
C GLY A 130 -12.04 -6.40 13.66
N ASN A 131 -11.53 -5.65 12.69
CA ASN A 131 -12.37 -4.85 11.79
C ASN A 131 -13.24 -5.79 10.94
N ALA A 132 -14.55 -5.48 10.89
CA ALA A 132 -15.58 -6.37 10.35
C ALA A 132 -15.57 -7.81 10.92
N GLY A 133 -14.90 -8.04 12.07
CA GLY A 133 -14.71 -9.36 12.67
C GLY A 133 -13.68 -10.26 11.96
N GLN A 134 -12.92 -9.75 11.00
CA GLN A 134 -12.05 -10.55 10.13
C GLN A 134 -10.72 -9.90 9.74
N TYR A 135 -10.55 -8.59 9.98
CA TYR A 135 -9.30 -7.89 9.64
C TYR A 135 -8.55 -7.44 10.90
N ASP A 136 -7.29 -7.85 10.98
CA ASP A 136 -6.31 -7.38 11.97
C ASP A 136 -5.07 -6.85 11.25
N THR A 137 -4.25 -6.11 11.98
CA THR A 137 -2.97 -5.61 11.48
C THR A 137 -1.83 -6.16 12.33
N TRP A 138 -0.69 -6.39 11.68
CA TRP A 138 0.60 -6.38 12.34
C TRP A 138 1.56 -5.50 11.54
N PHE A 139 2.56 -4.93 12.19
CA PHE A 139 3.56 -4.13 11.50
C PHE A 139 4.94 -4.31 12.11
N ASN A 140 5.95 -4.23 11.25
CA ASN A 140 7.35 -4.23 11.67
C ASN A 140 7.86 -2.81 11.73
N VAL A 141 8.60 -2.48 12.80
CA VAL A 141 9.42 -1.29 12.89
C VAL A 141 10.88 -1.71 12.86
N GLN A 142 11.63 -1.26 11.86
CA GLN A 142 13.07 -1.51 11.73
C GLN A 142 13.86 -0.27 12.14
N ASN A 143 14.94 -0.47 12.89
CA ASN A 143 15.92 0.58 13.13
C ASN A 143 16.83 0.73 11.91
N ALA A 144 16.63 1.84 11.19
CA ALA A 144 17.41 2.20 10.01
C ALA A 144 18.67 3.03 10.36
N GLY A 145 18.86 3.33 11.65
CA GLY A 145 19.97 4.12 12.16
C GLY A 145 21.16 3.27 12.65
N ALA A 146 22.17 3.96 13.19
CA ALA A 146 23.42 3.36 13.67
C ALA A 146 23.50 3.23 15.21
N ALA A 147 22.48 3.68 15.94
CA ALA A 147 22.39 3.57 17.40
C ALA A 147 21.09 2.90 17.82
N ASP A 148 21.06 2.29 19.00
CA ASP A 148 19.84 1.69 19.56
C ASP A 148 18.73 2.74 19.72
N VAL A 149 17.49 2.37 19.39
CA VAL A 149 16.32 3.25 19.50
C VAL A 149 15.25 2.66 20.40
N ASN A 150 14.54 3.52 21.12
CA ASN A 150 13.29 3.15 21.79
C ASN A 150 12.12 3.59 20.90
N VAL A 151 11.21 2.66 20.62
CA VAL A 151 10.03 2.84 19.80
C VAL A 151 8.80 3.00 20.71
N ASN A 152 7.97 3.99 20.41
CA ASN A 152 6.65 4.17 21.02
C ASN A 152 5.59 4.27 19.92
N VAL A 153 4.47 3.57 20.09
CA VAL A 153 3.33 3.60 19.18
C VAL A 153 2.14 4.19 19.92
N ALA A 154 1.54 5.23 19.37
CA ALA A 154 0.29 5.82 19.86
C ALA A 154 -0.83 5.62 18.83
N TYR A 155 -1.98 5.13 19.29
CA TYR A 155 -3.14 4.85 18.44
C TYR A 155 -4.15 5.99 18.52
N ALA A 156 -4.62 6.45 17.35
CA ALA A 156 -5.57 7.55 17.26
C ALA A 156 -6.93 7.19 17.87
N GLY A 157 -7.57 8.17 18.51
CA GLY A 157 -8.90 8.01 19.11
C GLY A 157 -8.94 7.17 20.41
N THR A 158 -7.79 6.79 20.97
CA THR A 158 -7.66 6.01 22.20
C THR A 158 -6.47 6.47 23.04
N THR A 159 -6.38 5.99 24.29
CA THR A 159 -5.21 6.17 25.17
C THR A 159 -4.24 5.00 25.10
N CYS A 160 -4.52 3.98 24.27
CA CYS A 160 -3.67 2.80 24.12
C CYS A 160 -2.34 3.17 23.46
N THR A 161 -1.24 2.68 24.04
CA THR A 161 0.11 2.81 23.51
C THR A 161 0.86 1.49 23.63
N GLU A 162 1.82 1.27 22.73
CA GLU A 162 2.79 0.17 22.80
C GLU A 162 4.20 0.75 22.80
N ASN A 163 5.16 0.01 23.37
CA ASN A 163 6.55 0.44 23.40
C ASN A 163 7.49 -0.75 23.26
N PHE A 164 8.66 -0.48 22.69
CA PHE A 164 9.78 -1.41 22.63
C PHE A 164 11.08 -0.64 22.85
N ALA A 165 11.89 -1.08 23.82
CA ALA A 165 13.12 -0.39 24.20
C ALA A 165 14.36 -1.12 23.66
N GLY A 166 15.36 -0.35 23.22
CA GLY A 166 16.65 -0.89 22.78
C GLY A 166 16.60 -1.68 21.47
N LEU A 167 15.81 -1.23 20.49
CA LEU A 167 15.85 -1.77 19.13
C LEU A 167 17.20 -1.45 18.48
N LYS A 168 18.02 -2.47 18.27
CA LYS A 168 19.38 -2.34 17.74
C LYS A 168 19.40 -1.98 16.25
N PRO A 169 20.48 -1.35 15.74
CA PRO A 169 20.69 -1.09 14.32
C PRO A 169 20.41 -2.32 13.45
N GLY A 170 19.68 -2.12 12.36
CA GLY A 170 19.28 -3.18 11.43
C GLY A 170 18.12 -4.05 11.95
N ALA A 171 17.96 -4.26 13.26
CA ALA A 171 16.91 -5.12 13.81
C ALA A 171 15.50 -4.58 13.53
N ALA A 172 14.52 -5.49 13.45
CA ALA A 172 13.11 -5.18 13.38
C ALA A 172 12.33 -5.78 14.55
N HIS A 173 11.29 -5.08 14.99
CA HIS A 173 10.34 -5.54 16.00
C HIS A 173 8.91 -5.53 15.44
N THR A 174 8.18 -6.62 15.69
CA THR A 174 6.80 -6.81 15.24
C THR A 174 5.80 -6.39 16.33
N PHE A 175 4.93 -5.45 16.00
CA PHE A 175 3.73 -5.13 16.79
C PHE A 175 2.53 -5.83 16.15
N ASN A 176 1.72 -6.54 16.96
CA ASN A 176 0.59 -7.32 16.46
C ASN A 176 -0.73 -6.92 17.17
N GLN A 177 -1.63 -6.30 16.42
CA GLN A 177 -2.87 -5.75 16.96
C GLN A 177 -3.91 -6.82 17.28
N ALA A 178 -3.86 -8.00 16.66
CA ALA A 178 -4.73 -9.13 17.01
C ALA A 178 -4.56 -9.50 18.50
N THR A 179 -3.32 -9.44 19.00
CA THR A 179 -2.97 -9.75 20.40
C THR A 179 -2.85 -8.54 21.32
N ASN A 180 -2.96 -7.31 20.79
CA ASN A 180 -2.91 -6.10 21.60
C ASN A 180 -4.07 -6.08 22.62
N SER A 181 -3.73 -5.85 23.89
CA SER A 181 -4.65 -5.93 25.03
C SER A 181 -5.36 -4.62 25.38
N CYS A 182 -4.85 -3.46 24.94
CA CYS A 182 -5.46 -2.16 25.21
C CYS A 182 -6.27 -1.58 24.05
N LEU A 183 -6.06 -2.06 22.82
CA LEU A 183 -6.86 -1.64 21.67
C LEU A 183 -8.27 -2.24 21.74
N PRO A 184 -9.32 -1.43 21.50
CA PRO A 184 -10.68 -1.95 21.41
C PRO A 184 -10.83 -2.87 20.20
N SER A 185 -11.82 -3.76 20.24
CA SER A 185 -12.19 -4.62 19.10
C SER A 185 -13.69 -4.47 18.84
N PRO A 186 -14.12 -3.92 17.69
CA PRO A 186 -13.29 -3.50 16.56
C PRO A 186 -12.52 -2.19 16.80
N TYR A 187 -11.37 -2.04 16.13
CA TYR A 187 -10.62 -0.79 15.96
C TYR A 187 -10.28 -0.58 14.48
N VAL A 188 -10.46 0.65 14.01
CA VAL A 188 -9.99 1.14 12.70
C VAL A 188 -9.52 2.57 12.95
N GLY A 189 -8.25 2.84 12.73
CA GLY A 189 -7.70 4.18 12.96
C GLY A 189 -6.24 4.29 12.53
N ALA A 190 -5.63 5.44 12.77
CA ALA A 190 -4.23 5.65 12.48
C ALA A 190 -3.34 5.37 13.71
N ALA A 191 -2.05 5.16 13.47
CA ALA A 191 -1.02 5.16 14.51
C ALA A 191 0.11 6.15 14.19
N LEU A 192 0.71 6.68 15.26
CA LEU A 192 1.93 7.47 15.22
C LEU A 192 3.04 6.66 15.91
N VAL A 193 4.07 6.30 15.15
CA VAL A 193 5.26 5.62 15.67
C VAL A 193 6.35 6.66 15.86
N THR A 194 6.94 6.72 17.05
CA THR A 194 8.03 7.63 17.39
C THR A 194 9.25 6.86 17.87
N ALA A 195 10.43 7.27 17.42
CA ALA A 195 11.72 6.77 17.88
C ALA A 195 12.43 7.79 18.75
N SER A 196 13.15 7.32 19.77
CA SER A 196 14.01 8.12 20.63
C SER A 196 15.34 7.41 20.88
N GLY A 197 16.39 8.15 21.27
CA GLY A 197 17.70 7.57 21.60
C GLY A 197 18.68 7.39 20.44
N GLY A 198 18.37 7.89 19.24
CA GLY A 198 19.22 7.72 18.06
C GLY A 198 18.51 7.90 16.72
N GLY A 199 17.17 7.94 16.74
CA GLY A 199 16.34 8.59 15.72
C GLY A 199 16.54 8.17 14.27
N SER A 200 16.13 6.94 13.92
CA SER A 200 15.86 6.58 12.53
C SER A 200 15.15 5.23 12.48
N ILE A 201 13.87 5.23 12.13
CA ILE A 201 13.08 4.02 11.95
C ILE A 201 12.34 4.05 10.61
N VAL A 202 12.04 2.86 10.11
CA VAL A 202 11.08 2.63 9.01
C VAL A 202 10.04 1.64 9.49
N ALA A 203 8.85 1.65 8.89
CA ALA A 203 7.80 0.72 9.27
C ALA A 203 7.02 0.20 8.06
N THR A 204 6.75 -1.10 8.06
CA THR A 204 5.90 -1.76 7.07
C THR A 204 4.73 -2.40 7.77
N VAL A 205 3.54 -2.19 7.24
CA VAL A 205 2.27 -2.66 7.79
C VAL A 205 1.74 -3.78 6.93
N ILE A 206 1.26 -4.84 7.56
CA ILE A 206 0.52 -5.93 6.95
C ILE A 206 -0.89 -5.96 7.52
N GLU A 207 -1.88 -5.91 6.63
CA GLU A 207 -3.29 -6.07 6.99
C GLU A 207 -3.72 -7.48 6.58
N THR A 208 -4.23 -8.23 7.54
CA THR A 208 -4.56 -9.64 7.37
C THR A 208 -6.07 -9.82 7.44
N GLY A 209 -6.66 -10.30 6.34
CA GLY A 209 -8.03 -10.79 6.28
C GLY A 209 -8.08 -12.32 6.27
N ASN A 210 -9.29 -12.89 6.30
CA ASN A 210 -9.49 -14.35 6.20
C ASN A 210 -9.00 -14.95 4.88
N GLU A 211 -9.08 -14.17 3.79
CA GLU A 211 -8.80 -14.60 2.41
C GLU A 211 -7.91 -13.59 1.66
N THR A 212 -7.39 -12.56 2.35
CA THR A 212 -6.64 -11.47 1.71
C THR A 212 -5.49 -10.96 2.57
N LEU A 213 -4.46 -10.43 1.91
CA LEU A 213 -3.32 -9.78 2.54
C LEU A 213 -3.07 -8.43 1.87
N PHE A 214 -2.76 -7.41 2.67
CA PHE A 214 -2.40 -6.09 2.17
C PHE A 214 -1.09 -5.66 2.80
N ALA A 215 -0.31 -4.87 2.10
CA ALA A 215 0.93 -4.31 2.62
C ALA A 215 1.09 -2.86 2.20
N TYR A 216 1.60 -2.03 3.11
CA TYR A 216 1.97 -0.66 2.80
C TYR A 216 3.13 -0.18 3.68
N ASN A 217 3.84 0.84 3.20
CA ASN A 217 4.92 1.48 3.94
C ASN A 217 4.43 2.67 4.76
N GLY A 218 4.96 2.81 5.97
CA GLY A 218 4.71 3.95 6.84
C GLY A 218 5.34 5.24 6.29
N PHE A 219 4.72 6.37 6.62
CA PHE A 219 5.05 7.67 6.04
C PHE A 219 5.87 8.53 7.00
N ASN A 220 7.06 8.93 6.57
CA ASN A 220 7.93 9.88 7.30
C ASN A 220 7.67 11.35 6.94
N SER A 221 6.86 11.61 5.92
CA SER A 221 6.41 12.91 5.46
C SER A 221 4.99 12.82 4.93
N GLY A 222 4.31 13.95 4.81
CA GLY A 222 2.98 14.02 4.20
C GLY A 222 2.90 15.08 3.12
N SER A 223 1.72 15.21 2.53
CA SER A 223 1.40 16.22 1.52
C SER A 223 0.12 16.94 1.90
N GLU A 224 0.01 18.24 1.65
CA GLU A 224 -1.27 18.95 1.82
C GLU A 224 -2.36 18.34 0.93
N LYS A 225 -1.97 17.81 -0.24
CA LYS A 225 -2.86 17.34 -1.31
C LYS A 225 -2.33 16.05 -1.94
N PRO A 226 -2.36 14.91 -1.21
CA PRO A 226 -1.90 13.64 -1.76
C PRO A 226 -2.79 13.21 -2.93
N VAL A 227 -2.18 12.47 -3.85
CA VAL A 227 -2.82 11.97 -5.07
C VAL A 227 -2.66 10.46 -5.19
N MET A 228 -3.63 9.81 -5.85
CA MET A 228 -3.75 8.37 -5.95
C MET A 228 -3.99 7.97 -7.42
N PRO A 229 -3.01 7.36 -8.10
CA PRO A 229 -3.10 7.09 -9.54
C PRO A 229 -4.23 6.15 -9.96
N LEU A 230 -4.71 5.29 -9.05
CA LEU A 230 -5.79 4.35 -9.30
C LEU A 230 -6.83 4.34 -8.17
N ALA A 231 -8.06 4.72 -8.49
CA ALA A 231 -9.25 4.41 -7.72
C ALA A 231 -10.23 3.66 -8.63
N GLN A 232 -10.76 2.54 -8.14
CA GLN A 232 -11.72 1.74 -8.89
C GLN A 232 -12.88 1.27 -8.00
N PHE A 233 -14.08 1.37 -8.54
CA PHE A 233 -15.31 1.04 -7.83
C PHE A 233 -16.26 0.29 -8.75
N ASN A 234 -16.88 -0.77 -8.24
CA ASN A 234 -17.79 -1.64 -8.98
C ASN A 234 -17.16 -2.15 -10.30
N ASN A 235 -15.83 -2.26 -10.35
CA ASN A 235 -15.10 -2.71 -11.54
C ASN A 235 -14.99 -4.23 -11.50
N VAL A 236 -16.07 -4.92 -11.91
CA VAL A 236 -16.14 -6.40 -11.86
C VAL A 236 -15.93 -6.91 -10.42
N GLY A 237 -16.53 -6.22 -9.45
CA GLY A 237 -16.46 -6.56 -8.02
C GLY A 237 -15.28 -5.94 -7.27
N TYR A 238 -14.33 -5.27 -7.94
CA TYR A 238 -13.28 -4.52 -7.24
C TYR A 238 -13.75 -3.18 -6.70
N HIS A 239 -13.27 -2.87 -5.50
CA HIS A 239 -13.50 -1.64 -4.75
C HIS A 239 -12.19 -1.09 -4.21
N THR A 240 -12.17 0.23 -4.03
CA THR A 240 -11.07 0.96 -3.40
C THR A 240 -11.52 1.52 -2.05
N GLY A 241 -10.69 1.39 -1.01
CA GLY A 241 -10.79 2.17 0.23
C GLY A 241 -9.58 3.08 0.35
N ILE A 242 -9.79 4.39 0.47
CA ILE A 242 -8.71 5.37 0.63
C ILE A 242 -8.68 5.81 2.08
N GLN A 243 -7.67 5.41 2.84
CA GLN A 243 -7.52 5.85 4.21
C GLN A 243 -6.60 7.07 4.26
N ILE A 244 -7.12 8.23 4.69
CA ILE A 244 -6.35 9.48 4.76
C ILE A 244 -6.22 9.91 6.21
N GLN A 245 -4.98 10.05 6.70
CA GLN A 245 -4.66 10.57 8.02
C GLN A 245 -4.31 12.06 7.96
N ASN A 246 -4.86 12.83 8.89
CA ASN A 246 -4.43 14.20 9.16
C ASN A 246 -3.29 14.18 10.18
N THR A 247 -2.07 14.51 9.75
CA THR A 247 -0.89 14.49 10.63
C THR A 247 -0.69 15.80 11.39
N GLY A 248 -1.53 16.80 11.11
CA GLY A 248 -1.49 18.12 11.75
C GLY A 248 -2.15 18.20 13.13
N GLY A 249 -2.01 19.37 13.76
CA GLY A 249 -2.42 19.61 15.15
C GLY A 249 -3.89 20.03 15.36
N SER A 250 -4.69 20.16 14.31
CA SER A 250 -6.12 20.47 14.41
C SER A 250 -6.93 19.76 13.33
N SER A 251 -8.26 19.70 13.47
CA SER A 251 -9.15 19.07 12.48
C SER A 251 -9.10 19.80 11.13
N THR A 252 -9.22 19.05 10.03
CA THR A 252 -9.32 19.62 8.68
C THR A 252 -10.46 18.99 7.88
N ASN A 253 -11.11 19.76 7.01
CA ASN A 253 -12.06 19.24 6.02
C ASN A 253 -11.28 18.86 4.77
N VAL A 254 -11.27 17.56 4.46
CA VAL A 254 -10.60 16.99 3.30
C VAL A 254 -11.64 16.72 2.24
N THR A 255 -11.41 17.21 1.02
CA THR A 255 -12.20 16.91 -0.18
C THR A 255 -11.37 16.08 -1.13
N VAL A 256 -11.86 14.90 -1.48
CA VAL A 256 -11.28 14.02 -2.51
C VAL A 256 -12.09 14.19 -3.79
N SER A 257 -11.41 14.37 -4.91
CA SER A 257 -11.98 14.41 -6.25
C SER A 257 -11.56 13.16 -7.03
N TYR A 258 -12.53 12.57 -7.70
CA TYR A 258 -12.37 11.37 -8.52
C TYR A 258 -12.46 11.75 -9.99
N THR A 259 -11.43 11.43 -10.77
CA THR A 259 -11.36 11.76 -12.21
C THR A 259 -11.32 10.47 -13.02
N PRO A 260 -12.35 10.16 -13.84
CA PRO A 260 -12.34 8.98 -14.70
C PRO A 260 -11.15 9.01 -15.66
N ALA A 261 -10.49 7.86 -15.84
CA ALA A 261 -9.45 7.74 -16.85
C ALA A 261 -10.06 7.84 -18.26
N ALA A 262 -9.31 8.39 -19.21
CA ALA A 262 -9.79 8.54 -20.58
C ALA A 262 -10.19 7.18 -21.19
N GLY A 263 -11.42 7.07 -21.68
CA GLY A 263 -11.95 5.81 -22.23
C GLY A 263 -12.36 4.76 -21.20
N SER A 264 -12.30 5.08 -19.91
CA SER A 264 -12.79 4.25 -18.82
C SER A 264 -14.19 4.68 -18.34
N PRO A 265 -14.98 3.77 -17.74
CA PRO A 265 -16.28 4.12 -17.15
C PRO A 265 -16.13 5.01 -15.91
N GLY A 266 -17.18 5.80 -15.63
CA GLY A 266 -17.32 6.62 -14.43
C GLY A 266 -17.63 8.08 -14.74
N THR A 267 -18.19 8.77 -13.75
CA THR A 267 -18.43 10.22 -13.78
C THR A 267 -17.53 10.90 -12.77
N ALA A 268 -16.98 12.07 -13.13
CA ALA A 268 -16.19 12.84 -12.18
C ALA A 268 -17.06 13.30 -11.01
N CYS A 269 -16.58 13.10 -9.79
CA CYS A 269 -17.31 13.41 -8.56
C CYS A 269 -16.36 13.76 -7.42
N THR A 270 -16.94 14.16 -6.29
CA THR A 270 -16.20 14.54 -5.08
C THR A 270 -16.87 14.00 -3.84
N GLU A 271 -16.09 13.81 -2.79
CA GLU A 271 -16.60 13.67 -1.42
C GLU A 271 -15.78 14.52 -0.45
N THR A 272 -16.40 14.91 0.65
CA THR A 272 -15.78 15.75 1.69
C THR A 272 -16.17 15.25 3.06
N GLN A 273 -15.17 15.10 3.93
CA GLN A 273 -15.38 14.81 5.36
C GLN A 273 -14.35 15.52 6.24
N THR A 274 -14.70 15.70 7.51
CA THR A 274 -13.79 16.25 8.53
C THR A 274 -12.91 15.14 9.09
N VAL A 275 -11.60 15.34 9.08
CA VAL A 275 -10.61 14.43 9.69
C VAL A 275 -9.97 15.15 10.87
N ALA A 276 -10.19 14.64 12.08
CA ALA A 276 -9.62 15.19 13.31
C ALA A 276 -8.08 15.05 13.33
N ALA A 277 -7.40 15.89 14.11
CA ALA A 277 -5.95 15.83 14.30
C ALA A 277 -5.50 14.42 14.70
N GLY A 278 -4.45 13.91 14.05
CA GLY A 278 -3.89 12.57 14.26
C GLY A 278 -4.77 11.39 13.85
N ASN A 279 -6.05 11.62 13.52
CA ASN A 279 -6.98 10.57 13.10
C ASN A 279 -6.92 10.36 11.59
N SER A 280 -7.51 9.26 11.14
CA SER A 280 -7.74 9.00 9.73
C SER A 280 -9.22 8.82 9.41
N GLY A 281 -9.58 9.08 8.15
CA GLY A 281 -10.91 8.86 7.61
C GLY A 281 -10.85 7.99 6.36
N THR A 282 -11.87 7.16 6.16
CA THR A 282 -12.04 6.33 4.97
C THR A 282 -12.81 7.11 3.91
N PHE A 283 -12.26 7.17 2.70
CA PHE A 283 -12.84 7.81 1.51
C PHE A 283 -13.02 6.76 0.41
N GLY A 284 -13.89 7.07 -0.55
CA GLY A 284 -14.13 6.30 -1.76
C GLY A 284 -15.06 5.13 -1.51
N LEU A 285 -14.65 4.22 -0.63
CA LEU A 285 -15.38 2.97 -0.38
C LEU A 285 -16.86 3.24 -0.10
N PHE A 286 -17.16 4.09 0.86
CA PHE A 286 -18.54 4.40 1.24
C PHE A 286 -19.23 5.33 0.25
N ALA A 287 -18.51 6.27 -0.37
CA ALA A 287 -19.08 7.18 -1.38
C ALA A 287 -19.65 6.44 -2.59
N PHE A 288 -19.05 5.32 -2.98
CA PHE A 288 -19.53 4.50 -4.11
C PHE A 288 -20.37 3.29 -3.69
N SER A 289 -20.38 2.91 -2.40
CA SER A 289 -20.99 1.65 -1.94
C SER A 289 -22.12 1.82 -0.91
N LEU A 290 -22.40 3.03 -0.41
CA LEU A 290 -23.50 3.32 0.51
C LEU A 290 -24.41 4.43 -0.04
N THR A 291 -25.70 4.38 0.30
CA THR A 291 -26.67 5.41 -0.10
C THR A 291 -26.56 6.70 0.73
N ASN A 292 -25.99 6.62 1.94
CA ASN A 292 -25.77 7.75 2.85
C ASN A 292 -24.38 7.64 3.48
N PRO A 293 -23.29 7.89 2.72
CA PRO A 293 -21.95 7.90 3.27
C PRO A 293 -21.73 9.08 4.24
N VAL A 294 -20.65 9.01 5.02
CA VAL A 294 -20.23 10.09 5.91
C VAL A 294 -19.88 11.34 5.10
N GLY A 295 -20.21 12.52 5.64
CA GLY A 295 -19.88 13.79 5.01
C GLY A 295 -20.78 14.13 3.81
N SER A 296 -20.30 15.00 2.92
CA SER A 296 -21.00 15.37 1.69
C SER A 296 -20.37 14.67 0.50
N ASN A 297 -21.16 14.16 -0.44
CA ASN A 297 -20.65 13.53 -1.65
C ASN A 297 -21.53 13.83 -2.86
N THR A 298 -20.91 13.78 -4.04
CA THR A 298 -21.57 13.90 -5.35
C THR A 298 -21.40 12.63 -6.20
N CYS A 299 -20.80 11.58 -5.63
CA CYS A 299 -20.54 10.34 -6.33
C CYS A 299 -21.80 9.50 -6.49
N VAL A 300 -21.87 8.75 -7.58
CA VAL A 300 -23.06 7.97 -7.91
C VAL A 300 -22.95 6.59 -7.24
N PHE A 301 -23.86 6.31 -6.31
CA PHE A 301 -23.98 5.01 -5.68
C PHE A 301 -24.05 3.87 -6.71
N GLY A 302 -23.18 2.87 -6.59
CA GLY A 302 -23.13 1.71 -7.48
C GLY A 302 -22.58 1.98 -8.88
N GLU A 303 -22.09 3.19 -9.18
CA GLU A 303 -21.47 3.48 -10.47
C GLU A 303 -20.16 2.70 -10.62
N ARG A 304 -19.95 2.12 -11.81
CA ARG A 304 -18.66 1.60 -12.21
C ARG A 304 -17.73 2.76 -12.55
N PHE A 305 -16.64 2.89 -11.80
CA PHE A 305 -15.65 3.94 -11.96
C PHE A 305 -14.25 3.34 -12.03
N ILE A 306 -13.43 3.83 -12.96
CA ILE A 306 -11.99 3.53 -13.03
C ILE A 306 -11.26 4.82 -13.41
N GLY A 307 -10.38 5.28 -12.53
CA GLY A 307 -9.70 6.57 -12.71
C GLY A 307 -8.70 6.85 -11.60
N SER A 308 -8.44 8.12 -11.34
CA SER A 308 -7.56 8.60 -10.26
C SER A 308 -8.39 9.25 -9.15
N ALA A 309 -7.76 9.42 -7.98
CA ALA A 309 -8.26 10.28 -6.92
C ALA A 309 -7.21 11.34 -6.52
N SER A 310 -7.69 12.50 -6.08
CA SER A 310 -6.84 13.59 -5.57
C SER A 310 -7.49 14.29 -4.41
N VAL A 311 -6.73 14.59 -3.35
CA VAL A 311 -7.18 15.60 -2.39
C VAL A 311 -7.10 16.97 -3.06
N THR A 312 -8.24 17.63 -3.29
CA THR A 312 -8.30 18.92 -3.98
C THR A 312 -8.51 20.10 -3.02
N ALA A 313 -9.13 19.84 -1.85
CA ALA A 313 -9.27 20.82 -0.78
C ALA A 313 -8.92 20.21 0.58
N ASN A 314 -8.21 21.00 1.39
CA ASN A 314 -7.77 20.68 2.73
C ASN A 314 -7.87 21.98 3.56
N SER A 315 -8.94 22.14 4.32
CA SER A 315 -9.31 23.47 4.85
C SER A 315 -8.30 24.08 5.82
N ALA A 316 -7.50 23.26 6.50
CA ALA A 316 -6.48 23.71 7.44
C ALA A 316 -5.06 23.68 6.85
N GLY A 317 -4.87 23.15 5.64
CA GLY A 317 -3.55 23.05 5.00
C GLY A 317 -2.56 22.16 5.74
N HIS A 318 -3.05 21.19 6.53
CA HIS A 318 -2.18 20.23 7.24
C HIS A 318 -1.63 19.18 6.29
N ASP A 319 -0.46 18.65 6.60
CA ASP A 319 0.01 17.46 5.89
C ASP A 319 -0.94 16.28 6.10
N LEU A 320 -1.15 15.54 5.02
CA LEU A 320 -1.96 14.33 4.97
C LEU A 320 -1.08 13.19 4.45
N VAL A 321 -1.29 12.01 4.99
CA VAL A 321 -0.76 10.76 4.42
C VAL A 321 -1.93 9.86 4.06
N ALA A 322 -1.78 9.08 3.00
CA ALA A 322 -2.87 8.27 2.49
C ALA A 322 -2.38 6.90 2.03
N ILE A 323 -3.21 5.89 2.24
CA ILE A 323 -3.05 4.57 1.59
C ILE A 323 -4.34 4.22 0.86
N VAL A 324 -4.20 3.35 -0.12
CA VAL A 324 -5.27 2.90 -0.99
C VAL A 324 -5.32 1.39 -0.95
N ASN A 325 -6.34 0.83 -0.30
CA ASN A 325 -6.62 -0.60 -0.35
C ASN A 325 -7.48 -0.90 -1.57
N GLN A 326 -7.10 -1.92 -2.33
CA GLN A 326 -7.84 -2.47 -3.45
C GLN A 326 -8.32 -3.86 -3.08
N THR A 327 -9.62 -4.13 -3.17
CA THR A 327 -10.14 -5.47 -2.85
C THR A 327 -11.41 -5.81 -3.61
N ASN A 328 -11.62 -7.11 -3.86
CA ASN A 328 -12.92 -7.63 -4.30
C ASN A 328 -13.77 -8.22 -3.15
N PHE A 329 -13.32 -8.07 -1.90
CA PHE A 329 -13.92 -8.64 -0.68
C PHE A 329 -14.01 -10.16 -0.61
N THR A 330 -13.42 -10.88 -1.56
CA THR A 330 -13.29 -12.34 -1.51
C THR A 330 -11.82 -12.67 -1.31
N ASN A 331 -11.07 -12.74 -2.39
CA ASN A 331 -9.76 -13.38 -2.45
C ASN A 331 -8.73 -12.49 -3.15
N TYR A 332 -8.97 -11.20 -3.32
CA TYR A 332 -7.97 -10.28 -3.83
C TYR A 332 -7.88 -9.05 -2.94
N GLY A 333 -6.67 -8.78 -2.45
CA GLY A 333 -6.32 -7.66 -1.59
C GLY A 333 -4.95 -7.12 -1.97
N SER A 334 -4.79 -5.80 -2.03
CA SER A 334 -3.46 -5.18 -2.10
C SER A 334 -3.56 -3.70 -1.73
N SER A 335 -2.43 -3.09 -1.40
CA SER A 335 -2.39 -1.68 -1.06
C SER A 335 -1.23 -0.95 -1.71
N TYR A 336 -1.36 0.37 -1.76
CA TYR A 336 -0.28 1.27 -2.13
C TYR A 336 -0.45 2.62 -1.41
N GLY A 337 0.62 3.40 -1.30
CA GLY A 337 0.65 4.74 -0.73
C GLY A 337 0.23 5.84 -1.69
N GLY A 338 -0.45 6.86 -1.16
CA GLY A 338 -0.68 8.11 -1.88
C GLY A 338 0.63 8.90 -2.04
N PHE A 339 0.71 9.69 -3.11
CA PHE A 339 1.92 10.41 -3.49
C PHE A 339 1.80 11.89 -3.18
N SER A 340 2.92 12.55 -2.86
CA SER A 340 3.02 14.00 -2.96
C SER A 340 3.22 14.39 -4.42
N VAL A 341 2.54 15.45 -4.87
CA VAL A 341 2.80 16.03 -6.20
C VAL A 341 4.22 16.59 -6.33
N ALA A 342 4.88 16.88 -5.20
CA ALA A 342 6.26 17.37 -5.16
C ALA A 342 7.29 16.28 -5.49
N ASP A 343 6.93 15.01 -5.30
CA ASP A 343 7.83 13.87 -5.56
C ASP A 343 7.78 13.44 -7.03
N ALA A 344 6.79 13.91 -7.79
CA ALA A 344 6.58 13.55 -9.18
C ALA A 344 7.67 14.12 -10.09
N THR A 345 8.14 13.29 -11.02
CA THR A 345 9.13 13.71 -12.03
C THR A 345 8.59 13.48 -13.43
N SER A 346 9.40 13.77 -14.45
CA SER A 346 9.01 13.51 -15.85
C SER A 346 9.19 12.06 -16.28
N SER A 347 9.76 11.20 -15.42
CA SER A 347 10.04 9.81 -15.73
C SER A 347 9.76 8.92 -14.53
N VAL A 348 9.10 7.79 -14.75
CA VAL A 348 8.85 6.78 -13.70
C VAL A 348 9.26 5.40 -14.22
N THR A 349 9.93 4.63 -13.37
CA THR A 349 10.32 3.23 -13.64
C THR A 349 9.44 2.26 -12.85
N MET A 350 9.18 1.10 -13.45
CA MET A 350 8.39 0.01 -12.92
C MET A 350 9.24 -1.27 -13.01
N PRO A 351 9.87 -1.72 -11.90
CA PRO A 351 10.86 -2.80 -11.92
C PRO A 351 10.36 -4.13 -12.45
N LEU A 352 9.07 -4.42 -12.27
CA LEU A 352 8.48 -5.70 -12.60
C LEU A 352 7.19 -5.53 -13.42
N ILE A 353 7.30 -5.80 -14.71
CA ILE A 353 6.21 -5.95 -15.65
C ILE A 353 6.20 -7.40 -16.13
N MET A 354 5.01 -8.00 -16.16
CA MET A 354 4.83 -9.40 -16.54
C MET A 354 3.71 -9.55 -17.54
N ASP A 355 3.86 -10.53 -18.44
CA ASP A 355 2.77 -11.00 -19.29
C ASP A 355 2.91 -12.51 -19.52
N ARG A 356 1.87 -13.25 -19.12
CA ARG A 356 1.81 -14.73 -19.14
C ARG A 356 3.00 -15.39 -18.44
N ASN A 357 3.52 -14.77 -17.39
CA ASN A 357 4.60 -15.33 -16.58
C ASN A 357 4.04 -16.27 -15.53
N ALA A 358 4.03 -17.59 -15.79
CA ALA A 358 3.47 -18.58 -14.87
C ALA A 358 2.03 -18.28 -14.41
N GLY A 359 1.22 -17.67 -15.28
CA GLY A 359 -0.16 -17.25 -14.97
C GLY A 359 -0.31 -15.82 -14.45
N PHE A 360 0.80 -15.12 -14.17
CA PHE A 360 0.80 -13.71 -13.78
C PHE A 360 0.88 -12.76 -14.99
N TYR A 361 0.26 -11.61 -14.82
CA TYR A 361 0.35 -10.46 -15.71
C TYR A 361 0.24 -9.16 -14.91
N THR A 362 0.65 -8.03 -15.49
CA THR A 362 0.52 -6.73 -14.83
C THR A 362 -0.47 -5.80 -15.51
N GLY A 363 -1.02 -4.87 -14.73
CA GLY A 363 -1.61 -3.64 -15.20
C GLY A 363 -0.98 -2.46 -14.46
N PHE A 364 -0.82 -1.32 -15.11
CA PHE A 364 -0.26 -0.14 -14.47
C PHE A 364 -1.09 1.11 -14.75
N ASN A 365 -0.95 2.08 -13.85
CA ASN A 365 -1.65 3.35 -13.91
C ASN A 365 -0.64 4.49 -13.78
N VAL A 366 -0.61 5.40 -14.76
CA VAL A 366 0.26 6.59 -14.74
C VAL A 366 -0.59 7.84 -14.65
N MET A 367 -0.47 8.58 -13.55
CA MET A 367 -1.22 9.81 -13.34
C MET A 367 -0.40 11.02 -13.75
N ASN A 368 -1.01 11.94 -14.50
CA ASN A 368 -0.44 13.26 -14.74
C ASN A 368 -0.84 14.20 -13.60
N VAL A 369 0.13 14.54 -12.76
CA VAL A 369 -0.08 15.44 -11.61
C VAL A 369 0.26 16.90 -11.94
N GLY A 370 0.72 17.16 -13.17
CA GLY A 370 0.94 18.50 -13.69
C GLY A 370 -0.37 19.27 -13.93
N THR A 371 -0.22 20.55 -14.30
CA THR A 371 -1.36 21.48 -14.48
C THR A 371 -1.90 21.52 -15.91
N SER A 372 -1.28 20.80 -16.85
CA SER A 372 -1.70 20.72 -18.25
C SER A 372 -1.62 19.28 -18.75
N ALA A 373 -2.33 18.98 -19.84
CA ALA A 373 -2.27 17.66 -20.44
C ALA A 373 -0.83 17.36 -20.94
N THR A 374 -0.34 16.14 -20.70
CA THR A 374 0.96 15.68 -21.21
C THR A 374 0.81 14.34 -21.94
N THR A 375 1.65 14.11 -22.94
CA THR A 375 1.77 12.79 -23.56
C THR A 375 2.70 11.92 -22.73
N VAL A 376 2.19 10.79 -22.25
CA VAL A 376 2.95 9.76 -21.56
C VAL A 376 3.36 8.69 -22.56
N ASN A 377 4.66 8.39 -22.60
CA ASN A 377 5.28 7.39 -23.48
C ASN A 377 5.93 6.31 -22.63
N CYS A 378 5.39 5.09 -22.65
CA CYS A 378 5.95 3.95 -21.94
C CYS A 378 6.62 2.95 -22.89
N THR A 379 7.80 2.49 -22.51
CA THR A 379 8.59 1.45 -23.19
C THR A 379 8.93 0.33 -22.21
N PHE A 380 9.16 -0.88 -22.74
CA PHE A 380 9.43 -2.06 -21.93
C PHE A 380 10.73 -2.72 -22.38
N SER A 381 11.53 -3.20 -21.42
CA SER A 381 12.83 -3.81 -21.69
C SER A 381 12.69 -5.02 -22.60
N ASN A 382 13.53 -5.12 -23.64
CA ASN A 382 13.57 -6.26 -24.56
C ASN A 382 12.25 -6.57 -25.29
N ASP A 383 11.32 -5.61 -25.38
CA ASP A 383 10.06 -5.75 -26.12
C ASP A 383 9.82 -4.54 -27.05
N SER A 384 8.97 -4.72 -28.07
CA SER A 384 8.61 -3.69 -29.04
C SER A 384 7.26 -3.02 -28.74
N TYR A 385 6.50 -3.56 -27.79
CA TYR A 385 5.27 -2.96 -27.31
C TYR A 385 5.55 -1.58 -26.70
N THR A 386 4.68 -0.62 -26.99
CA THR A 386 4.78 0.74 -26.45
C THR A 386 3.38 1.28 -26.14
N VAL A 387 3.31 2.16 -25.15
CA VAL A 387 2.11 2.92 -24.83
C VAL A 387 2.38 4.39 -25.06
N ASN A 388 1.56 5.05 -25.89
CA ASN A 388 1.62 6.49 -26.12
C ASN A 388 0.21 7.06 -25.99
N LYS A 389 -0.02 7.87 -24.95
CA LYS A 389 -1.34 8.44 -24.64
C LYS A 389 -1.22 9.85 -24.09
N SER A 390 -2.12 10.74 -24.53
CA SER A 390 -2.31 12.05 -23.90
C SER A 390 -3.13 11.90 -22.62
N VAL A 391 -2.58 12.34 -21.50
CA VAL A 391 -3.20 12.26 -20.17
C VAL A 391 -3.53 13.68 -19.69
N PRO A 392 -4.82 14.03 -19.49
CA PRO A 392 -5.21 15.32 -18.91
C PRO A 392 -4.62 15.55 -17.52
N ALA A 393 -4.53 16.81 -17.09
CA ALA A 393 -4.15 17.16 -15.72
C ALA A 393 -5.11 16.49 -14.71
N GLY A 394 -4.56 15.82 -13.70
CA GLY A 394 -5.30 15.04 -12.71
C GLY A 394 -5.88 13.72 -13.23
N GLY A 395 -5.78 13.44 -14.54
CA GLY A 395 -6.20 12.17 -15.13
C GLY A 395 -5.11 11.09 -15.03
N ALA A 396 -5.53 9.84 -15.25
CA ALA A 396 -4.62 8.69 -15.33
C ALA A 396 -4.73 7.95 -16.67
N LEU A 397 -3.59 7.45 -17.13
CA LEU A 397 -3.46 6.39 -18.12
C LEU A 397 -3.60 5.05 -17.40
N ASN A 398 -4.43 4.14 -17.93
CA ASN A 398 -4.53 2.76 -17.44
C ASN A 398 -4.14 1.81 -18.59
N ASP A 399 -3.19 0.92 -18.36
CA ASP A 399 -2.82 -0.08 -19.38
C ASP A 399 -2.59 -1.47 -18.78
N LEU A 400 -3.31 -2.46 -19.32
CA LEU A 400 -3.23 -3.88 -18.94
C LEU A 400 -2.32 -4.64 -19.91
N GLN A 401 -1.27 -5.31 -19.43
CA GLN A 401 -0.30 -6.01 -20.30
C GLN A 401 -0.74 -7.37 -20.80
N LEU A 402 -1.83 -7.92 -20.27
CA LEU A 402 -2.32 -9.25 -20.62
C LEU A 402 -2.45 -9.45 -22.14
N ASN A 403 -1.64 -10.36 -22.67
CA ASN A 403 -1.54 -10.69 -24.09
C ASN A 403 -0.98 -9.60 -25.02
N LYS A 404 -0.25 -8.62 -24.49
CA LYS A 404 0.30 -7.52 -25.28
C LYS A 404 1.78 -7.64 -25.58
N MET A 405 2.54 -8.33 -24.74
CA MET A 405 3.98 -8.47 -24.91
C MET A 405 4.30 -9.48 -26.03
N SER A 406 5.38 -9.22 -26.75
CA SER A 406 5.81 -10.02 -27.90
C SER A 406 6.57 -11.28 -27.50
N THR A 407 7.30 -11.25 -26.38
CA THR A 407 7.96 -12.43 -25.80
C THR A 407 7.04 -13.16 -24.82
N VAL A 408 7.08 -14.50 -24.81
CA VAL A 408 6.25 -15.32 -23.92
C VAL A 408 7.10 -16.41 -23.23
N PRO A 409 7.14 -16.47 -21.89
CA PRO A 409 6.65 -15.46 -20.94
C PRO A 409 7.44 -14.15 -21.07
N TYR A 410 6.83 -13.02 -20.71
CA TYR A 410 7.56 -11.75 -20.53
C TYR A 410 7.77 -11.47 -19.05
N VAL A 411 9.01 -11.12 -18.71
CA VAL A 411 9.42 -10.54 -17.42
C VAL A 411 10.45 -9.46 -17.74
N GLY A 412 10.20 -8.24 -17.29
CA GLY A 412 11.13 -7.13 -17.49
C GLY A 412 10.65 -5.83 -16.87
N ALA A 413 11.36 -4.74 -17.08
CA ALA A 413 11.03 -3.43 -16.53
C ALA A 413 10.25 -2.57 -17.53
N GLY A 414 9.49 -1.61 -17.02
CA GLY A 414 8.83 -0.56 -17.80
C GLY A 414 9.33 0.83 -17.41
N VAL A 415 9.45 1.73 -18.38
CA VAL A 415 9.78 3.15 -18.14
C VAL A 415 8.78 4.02 -18.87
N CYS A 416 8.15 4.96 -18.16
CA CYS A 416 7.22 5.93 -18.72
C CYS A 416 7.79 7.34 -18.64
N ASN A 417 7.76 8.07 -19.75
CA ASN A 417 8.25 9.45 -19.86
C ASN A 417 7.12 10.41 -20.25
N ALA A 418 6.99 11.51 -19.52
CA ALA A 418 6.08 12.60 -19.83
C ALA A 418 6.74 13.62 -20.78
N SER A 419 6.03 13.98 -21.85
CA SER A 419 6.49 15.01 -22.80
C SER A 419 6.55 16.40 -22.16
N GLY A 420 7.44 17.27 -22.67
CA GLY A 420 7.45 18.69 -22.31
C GLY A 420 7.72 19.01 -20.84
N GLY A 421 8.33 18.08 -20.09
CA GLY A 421 8.57 18.23 -18.65
C GLY A 421 7.31 18.07 -17.79
N GLY A 422 6.31 17.30 -18.25
CA GLY A 422 5.15 16.94 -17.42
C GLY A 422 5.57 16.16 -16.17
N SER A 423 4.72 16.16 -15.15
CA SER A 423 4.97 15.47 -13.87
C SER A 423 4.05 14.27 -13.75
N ILE A 424 4.64 13.09 -13.54
CA ILE A 424 3.93 11.82 -13.48
C ILE A 424 4.34 11.00 -12.27
N ILE A 425 3.44 10.11 -11.86
CA ILE A 425 3.62 9.08 -10.84
C ILE A 425 2.90 7.82 -11.33
N ALA A 426 3.29 6.65 -10.82
CA ALA A 426 2.68 5.39 -11.24
C ALA A 426 2.46 4.40 -10.10
N VAL A 427 1.51 3.49 -10.31
CA VAL A 427 1.34 2.26 -9.52
C VAL A 427 1.20 1.08 -10.47
N VAL A 428 1.60 -0.09 -10.01
CA VAL A 428 1.52 -1.34 -10.78
C VAL A 428 0.79 -2.38 -9.95
N ASN A 429 -0.22 -2.99 -10.54
CA ASN A 429 -0.88 -4.17 -10.02
C ASN A 429 -0.33 -5.41 -10.75
N GLU A 430 0.09 -6.42 -10.00
CA GLU A 430 0.41 -7.75 -10.49
C GLU A 430 -0.75 -8.68 -10.12
N LEU A 431 -1.26 -9.45 -11.08
CA LEU A 431 -2.41 -10.32 -10.86
C LEU A 431 -2.13 -11.73 -11.38
N GLY A 432 -2.26 -12.70 -10.47
CA GLY A 432 -2.30 -14.11 -10.80
C GLY A 432 -3.67 -14.53 -11.37
N ASN A 433 -3.69 -15.54 -12.23
CA ASN A 433 -4.92 -16.06 -12.83
C ASN A 433 -5.73 -17.01 -11.92
N SER A 434 -5.18 -17.44 -10.78
CA SER A 434 -5.88 -18.33 -9.85
C SER A 434 -6.91 -17.57 -9.02
N THR A 435 -8.16 -18.04 -9.02
CA THR A 435 -9.25 -17.42 -8.24
C THR A 435 -9.44 -18.04 -6.86
N SER A 436 -8.54 -18.93 -6.42
CA SER A 436 -8.62 -19.63 -5.13
C SER A 436 -7.64 -19.09 -4.08
N ALA A 437 -6.91 -18.03 -4.42
CA ALA A 437 -5.87 -17.43 -3.58
C ALA A 437 -5.85 -15.92 -3.80
N ASP A 438 -5.26 -15.19 -2.86
CA ASP A 438 -4.91 -13.78 -3.01
C ASP A 438 -3.58 -13.62 -3.71
N LEU A 439 -3.69 -13.38 -5.02
CA LEU A 439 -2.56 -13.17 -5.92
C LEU A 439 -2.61 -11.78 -6.55
N LEU A 440 -3.19 -10.80 -5.85
CA LEU A 440 -3.11 -9.40 -6.23
C LEU A 440 -1.97 -8.74 -5.44
N PHE A 441 -0.98 -8.24 -6.14
CA PHE A 441 0.12 -7.48 -5.54
C PHE A 441 0.09 -6.08 -6.11
N THR A 442 0.46 -5.08 -5.32
CA THR A 442 0.61 -3.71 -5.80
C THR A 442 1.91 -3.12 -5.29
N TYR A 443 2.57 -2.34 -6.14
CA TYR A 443 3.72 -1.52 -5.76
C TYR A 443 3.69 -0.16 -6.45
N GLU A 444 4.34 0.83 -5.85
CA GLU A 444 4.53 2.17 -6.40
C GLU A 444 5.67 2.20 -7.42
N GLY A 445 5.45 2.90 -8.55
CA GLY A 445 6.53 3.19 -9.49
C GLY A 445 7.55 4.18 -8.88
N PHE A 446 8.82 4.04 -9.26
CA PHE A 446 9.90 4.86 -8.74
C PHE A 446 10.19 6.03 -9.68
N ASN A 447 10.11 7.25 -9.16
CA ASN A 447 10.38 8.46 -9.95
C ASN A 447 11.89 8.60 -10.23
N GLN A 448 12.24 9.15 -11.40
CA GLN A 448 13.62 9.39 -11.84
C GLN A 448 13.92 10.86 -12.12
#